data_AF-A0A6A6NJQ1-F1
#
_entry.id   AF-A0A6A6NJQ1-F1
#
_cell.length_a   1.000
_cell.length_b   1.000
_cell.length_c   1.000
_cell.angle_alpha   90.00
_cell.angle_beta   90.00
_cell.angle_gamma   90.00
#
_symmetry.space_group_name_H-M   'P 1'
#
loop_
_entity.id
_entity.type
_entity.pdbx_description
1 polymer ?
#
loop_
_entity_poly.entity_id
_entity_poly.type
_entity_poly.pdbx_seq_one_letter_code
_entity_poly.pdbx_strand_id
1 'polypeptide(L)'
;MNLLSTTAPFLEYKIPFLRIKAATTSGNAIEGAIDFIYGAVQSIYEALDCQLNESSNYKVAYTITVDKSGKGKFTTIQSAIDSIPDGNTQWIRIQISPETYREKVTIPVNKPCIFLQGEGSELTRIEWGDHGVTGSSATFTSYPENIVAKGITFKIRGDKSAFYDCAFLGVQDTFWDEKGRHYLNKCYIEGRYEPELPGYITAQKKEWAENESGFVFKNCEINGTGKAYLGRAWGPFSTVVIHDSTLSDVVVPQGWDAWDYVHQEGNFTYVEVENKGPGADTSKRVPWVKKLDASELSNFLSLS
;
A
#
# COMPACT_ATOMS: atom_id res chain seq x y z
N MET A 1 35.11 12.85 -45.84
CA MET A 1 35.66 13.24 -44.51
C MET A 1 34.60 12.96 -43.47
N ASN A 2 35.02 12.52 -42.28
CA ASN A 2 34.12 11.85 -41.34
C ASN A 2 33.26 12.86 -40.57
N LEU A 3 31.94 12.62 -40.53
CA LEU A 3 31.15 12.99 -39.37
C LEU A 3 31.51 12.00 -38.26
N LEU A 4 32.12 12.50 -37.20
CA LEU A 4 32.52 11.66 -36.06
C LEU A 4 31.27 11.13 -35.36
N SER A 5 31.15 9.81 -35.36
CA SER A 5 30.30 9.10 -34.41
C SER A 5 30.80 9.41 -32.99
N THR A 6 29.97 10.08 -32.20
CA THR A 6 30.05 10.05 -30.74
C THR A 6 28.72 9.50 -30.23
N THR A 7 28.59 8.18 -30.27
CA THR A 7 27.64 7.47 -29.41
C THR A 7 28.03 7.73 -27.95
N ALA A 8 27.50 8.81 -27.37
CA ALA A 8 27.46 8.93 -25.93
C ALA A 8 26.68 7.71 -25.40
N PRO A 9 27.26 6.88 -24.53
CA PRO A 9 26.51 5.79 -23.95
C PRO A 9 25.34 6.40 -23.18
N PHE A 10 24.13 5.95 -23.48
CA PHE A 10 23.03 6.10 -22.53
C PHE A 10 23.50 5.41 -21.25
N LEU A 11 23.81 6.19 -20.21
CA LEU A 11 23.86 5.64 -18.87
C LEU A 11 22.44 5.22 -18.55
N GLU A 12 22.17 3.93 -18.71
CA GLU A 12 21.02 3.27 -18.14
C GLU A 12 21.22 3.27 -16.61
N TYR A 13 20.95 4.41 -15.98
CA TYR A 13 20.92 4.55 -14.55
C TYR A 13 19.92 3.52 -14.03
N LYS A 14 20.42 2.49 -13.34
CA LYS A 14 19.57 1.52 -12.64
C LYS A 14 18.87 2.26 -11.51
N ILE A 15 17.68 2.81 -11.81
CA ILE A 15 16.82 3.48 -10.84
C ILE A 15 16.69 2.56 -9.62
N PRO A 16 17.14 2.98 -8.42
CA PRO A 16 16.98 2.20 -7.22
C PRO A 16 15.52 1.86 -6.98
N PHE A 17 15.25 0.60 -6.69
CA PHE A 17 13.93 0.15 -6.29
C PHE A 17 13.97 -0.36 -4.85
N LEU A 18 12.88 -0.14 -4.14
CA LEU A 18 12.57 -0.77 -2.86
C LEU A 18 11.42 -1.76 -3.09
N ARG A 19 11.54 -2.95 -2.49
CA ARG A 19 10.55 -4.02 -2.50
C ARG A 19 10.08 -4.25 -1.08
N ILE A 20 8.78 -4.22 -0.89
CA ILE A 20 8.12 -4.74 0.30
C ILE A 20 7.24 -5.90 -0.13
N LYS A 21 7.59 -7.14 0.23
CA LYS A 21 6.62 -8.24 0.23
C LYS A 21 5.96 -8.21 1.60
N ALA A 22 4.71 -7.78 1.67
CA ALA A 22 4.10 -7.40 2.94
C ALA A 22 2.74 -8.06 3.20
N ALA A 23 2.51 -8.28 4.50
CA ALA A 23 1.20 -8.08 5.09
C ALA A 23 1.26 -6.82 5.95
N THR A 24 0.35 -5.87 5.70
CA THR A 24 0.24 -4.63 6.49
C THR A 24 -1.14 -4.52 7.11
N THR A 25 -1.19 -4.04 8.35
CA THR A 25 -2.37 -3.39 8.90
C THR A 25 -2.07 -1.91 9.12
N SER A 26 -3.02 -1.07 8.70
CA SER A 26 -2.85 0.38 8.59
C SER A 26 -4.19 1.09 8.44
N GLY A 27 -4.15 2.42 8.52
CA GLY A 27 -5.26 3.33 8.20
C GLY A 27 -4.91 4.79 8.44
N ASN A 28 -5.64 5.73 7.76
CA ASN A 28 -6.13 7.16 7.93
C ASN A 28 -5.40 8.56 7.87
N ALA A 29 -4.61 9.02 6.87
CA ALA A 29 -4.13 10.44 6.89
C ALA A 29 -4.18 11.26 5.56
N ILE A 30 -3.77 12.55 5.61
CA ILE A 30 -3.97 13.60 4.56
C ILE A 30 -2.68 14.38 4.11
N GLU A 31 -2.38 14.33 2.80
CA GLU A 31 -1.53 15.14 1.86
C GLU A 31 -0.08 15.68 2.15
N GLY A 32 0.97 15.12 1.48
CA GLY A 32 2.33 15.70 1.35
C GLY A 32 3.61 14.82 1.52
N ALA A 33 4.24 14.39 0.40
CA ALA A 33 5.65 13.96 0.18
C ALA A 33 6.05 12.46 0.23
N ILE A 34 7.21 12.16 -0.40
CA ILE A 34 7.76 10.83 -0.81
C ILE A 34 7.69 9.70 0.24
N ASP A 35 6.65 8.88 0.22
CA ASP A 35 6.48 7.75 1.15
C ASP A 35 5.70 6.56 0.55
N PHE A 36 5.93 5.32 0.99
CA PHE A 36 5.27 4.14 0.39
C PHE A 36 4.03 3.61 1.11
N ILE A 37 3.72 3.98 2.36
CA ILE A 37 2.48 3.63 3.09
C ILE A 37 2.06 4.81 3.97
N TYR A 38 0.75 5.01 4.24
CA TYR A 38 0.20 6.22 4.85
C TYR A 38 -0.95 6.04 5.90
N GLY A 39 -1.21 6.97 6.86
CA GLY A 39 -2.27 6.74 7.90
C GLY A 39 -2.41 7.52 9.26
N ALA A 40 -3.64 7.51 9.85
CA ALA A 40 -4.25 7.82 11.19
C ALA A 40 -5.60 6.99 11.42
N VAL A 41 -6.49 7.17 12.40
CA VAL A 41 -7.80 6.43 12.58
C VAL A 41 -8.92 7.33 13.11
N GLN A 42 -10.18 7.11 12.75
CA GLN A 42 -11.32 7.69 13.49
C GLN A 42 -12.63 6.89 13.41
N SER A 43 -13.22 6.67 14.59
CA SER A 43 -14.58 6.19 14.91
C SER A 43 -15.03 4.81 14.42
N ILE A 44 -15.44 4.02 15.42
CA ILE A 44 -16.42 2.93 15.37
C ILE A 44 -17.67 3.33 14.54
N TYR A 45 -17.74 2.81 13.32
CA TYR A 45 -19.00 2.47 12.67
C TYR A 45 -18.97 0.95 12.47
N GLU A 46 -20.07 0.29 12.79
CA GLU A 46 -20.26 -1.12 12.44
C GLU A 46 -19.96 -1.28 10.94
N ALA A 47 -19.09 -2.22 10.60
CA ALA A 47 -18.86 -2.52 9.19
C ALA A 47 -20.20 -2.96 8.60
N LEU A 48 -20.57 -2.45 7.43
CA LEU A 48 -21.77 -2.92 6.75
C LEU A 48 -21.65 -4.43 6.56
N ASP A 49 -22.52 -5.22 7.21
CA ASP A 49 -22.52 -6.68 7.08
C ASP A 49 -22.94 -7.07 5.66
N CYS A 50 -21.96 -7.09 4.76
CA CYS A 50 -22.11 -7.48 3.38
C CYS A 50 -22.60 -8.93 3.31
N GLN A 51 -23.81 -9.11 2.80
CA GLN A 51 -24.50 -10.39 2.78
C GLN A 51 -23.68 -11.43 2.02
N LEU A 52 -23.27 -12.48 2.74
CA LEU A 52 -22.60 -13.66 2.18
C LEU A 52 -23.63 -14.58 1.54
N ASN A 53 -23.41 -14.97 0.29
CA ASN A 53 -24.17 -16.04 -0.33
C ASN A 53 -23.55 -17.38 0.04
N GLU A 54 -24.03 -18.02 1.10
CA GLU A 54 -23.45 -19.27 1.60
C GLU A 54 -23.39 -20.41 0.58
N SER A 55 -24.31 -20.42 -0.40
CA SER A 55 -24.34 -21.40 -1.51
C SER A 55 -23.25 -21.19 -2.57
N SER A 56 -22.59 -20.02 -2.57
CA SER A 56 -21.53 -19.68 -3.50
C SER A 56 -20.16 -20.08 -2.93
N ASN A 57 -19.34 -20.78 -3.73
CA ASN A 57 -17.95 -21.11 -3.36
C ASN A 57 -17.10 -19.85 -3.07
N TYR A 58 -17.46 -18.69 -3.63
CA TYR A 58 -16.82 -17.40 -3.40
C TYR A 58 -17.61 -16.50 -2.45
N LYS A 59 -18.69 -17.00 -1.85
CA LYS A 59 -19.63 -16.27 -0.96
C LYS A 59 -20.26 -15.00 -1.56
N VAL A 60 -20.21 -14.87 -2.88
CA VAL A 60 -20.78 -13.74 -3.64
C VAL A 60 -22.18 -14.01 -4.17
N ALA A 61 -23.02 -12.98 -4.23
CA ALA A 61 -24.37 -13.03 -4.79
C ALA A 61 -24.35 -13.22 -6.31
N TYR A 62 -23.49 -12.49 -7.03
CA TYR A 62 -23.29 -12.65 -8.47
C TYR A 62 -21.86 -12.31 -8.93
N THR A 63 -21.53 -12.68 -10.17
CA THR A 63 -20.26 -12.36 -10.82
C THR A 63 -20.49 -11.54 -12.09
N ILE A 64 -19.79 -10.42 -12.21
CA ILE A 64 -19.62 -9.63 -13.43
C ILE A 64 -18.30 -10.06 -14.08
N THR A 65 -18.28 -10.24 -15.41
CA THR A 65 -17.05 -10.53 -16.16
C THR A 65 -16.57 -9.31 -16.95
N VAL A 66 -15.27 -9.06 -16.90
CA VAL A 66 -14.58 -8.01 -17.66
C VAL A 66 -13.53 -8.66 -18.54
N ASP A 67 -13.66 -8.50 -19.86
CA ASP A 67 -12.69 -8.97 -20.85
C ASP A 67 -12.61 -7.93 -21.98
N LYS A 68 -11.42 -7.32 -22.12
CA LYS A 68 -11.13 -6.29 -23.14
C LYS A 68 -11.33 -6.77 -24.58
N SER A 69 -11.30 -8.08 -24.84
CA SER A 69 -11.61 -8.69 -26.14
C SER A 69 -13.12 -8.84 -26.43
N GLY A 70 -13.99 -8.50 -25.48
CA GLY A 70 -15.45 -8.50 -25.64
C GLY A 70 -16.14 -9.82 -25.29
N LYS A 71 -15.45 -10.78 -24.68
CA LYS A 71 -16.05 -12.06 -24.21
C LYS A 71 -16.72 -11.95 -22.83
N GLY A 72 -16.45 -10.86 -22.10
CA GLY A 72 -17.03 -10.53 -20.81
C GLY A 72 -18.29 -9.68 -20.98
N LYS A 73 -19.03 -9.47 -19.88
CA LYS A 73 -20.18 -8.55 -19.85
C LYS A 73 -19.76 -7.10 -20.12
N PHE A 74 -18.54 -6.73 -19.75
CA PHE A 74 -17.94 -5.42 -20.02
C PHE A 74 -16.52 -5.57 -20.60
N THR A 75 -16.06 -4.54 -21.31
CA THR A 75 -14.69 -4.44 -21.85
C THR A 75 -13.77 -3.58 -20.97
N THR A 76 -14.33 -2.84 -20.01
CA THR A 76 -13.66 -1.94 -19.07
C THR A 76 -14.04 -2.29 -17.63
N ILE A 77 -13.13 -2.04 -16.69
CA ILE A 77 -13.34 -2.26 -15.25
C ILE A 77 -14.28 -1.18 -14.70
N GLN A 78 -14.13 0.07 -15.15
CA GLN A 78 -15.01 1.16 -14.69
C GLN A 78 -16.48 0.87 -15.02
N SER A 79 -16.82 0.45 -16.24
CA SER A 79 -18.23 0.17 -16.59
C SER A 79 -18.81 -1.04 -15.85
N ALA A 80 -17.98 -1.98 -15.40
CA ALA A 80 -18.42 -3.05 -14.51
C ALA A 80 -18.81 -2.51 -13.11
N ILE A 81 -17.99 -1.62 -12.54
CA ILE A 81 -18.28 -0.92 -11.27
C ILE A 81 -19.49 0.00 -11.42
N ASP A 82 -19.63 0.71 -12.54
CA ASP A 82 -20.77 1.57 -12.83
C ASP A 82 -22.09 0.78 -12.87
N SER A 83 -22.05 -0.48 -13.28
CA SER A 83 -23.22 -1.37 -13.35
C SER A 83 -23.70 -1.93 -12.00
N ILE A 84 -22.92 -1.76 -10.92
CA ILE A 84 -23.32 -2.17 -9.57
C ILE A 84 -24.30 -1.14 -8.98
N PRO A 85 -25.43 -1.54 -8.37
CA PRO A 85 -26.36 -0.60 -7.75
C PRO A 85 -25.72 0.22 -6.61
N ASP A 86 -26.16 1.47 -6.47
CA ASP A 86 -25.85 2.29 -5.30
C ASP A 86 -26.49 1.69 -4.04
N GLY A 87 -25.78 1.75 -2.91
CA GLY A 87 -26.23 1.17 -1.65
C GLY A 87 -26.17 -0.36 -1.61
N ASN A 88 -25.40 -0.99 -2.50
CA ASN A 88 -25.24 -2.44 -2.56
C ASN A 88 -24.82 -3.05 -1.21
N THR A 89 -25.58 -4.02 -0.71
CA THR A 89 -25.31 -4.73 0.56
C THR A 89 -24.87 -6.19 0.36
N GLN A 90 -24.66 -6.65 -0.87
CA GLN A 90 -24.31 -8.05 -1.17
C GLN A 90 -22.92 -8.14 -1.79
N TRP A 91 -22.16 -9.19 -1.50
CA TRP A 91 -20.85 -9.36 -2.14
C TRP A 91 -21.00 -9.59 -3.65
N ILE A 92 -20.40 -8.71 -4.45
CA ILE A 92 -20.39 -8.80 -5.91
C ILE A 92 -18.97 -9.06 -6.39
N ARG A 93 -18.75 -10.14 -7.14
CA ARG A 93 -17.46 -10.43 -7.76
C ARG A 93 -17.35 -9.73 -9.12
N ILE A 94 -16.28 -8.99 -9.35
CA ILE A 94 -15.87 -8.57 -10.70
C ILE A 94 -14.66 -9.43 -11.08
N GLN A 95 -14.87 -10.41 -11.97
CA GLN A 95 -13.80 -11.23 -12.52
C GLN A 95 -13.22 -10.55 -13.77
N ILE A 96 -11.91 -10.30 -13.75
CA ILE A 96 -11.18 -9.49 -14.74
C ILE A 96 -10.17 -10.39 -15.45
N SER A 97 -10.26 -10.49 -16.78
CA SER A 97 -9.40 -11.36 -17.59
C SER A 97 -7.93 -10.91 -17.61
N PRO A 98 -6.98 -11.79 -17.99
CA PRO A 98 -5.56 -11.45 -18.18
C PRO A 98 -5.37 -10.41 -19.30
N GLU A 99 -4.97 -9.18 -18.96
CA GLU A 99 -4.69 -8.08 -19.91
C GLU A 99 -4.16 -6.83 -19.15
N THR A 100 -3.61 -5.85 -19.89
CA THR A 100 -3.38 -4.49 -19.37
C THR A 100 -4.58 -3.57 -19.64
N TYR A 101 -5.28 -3.17 -18.59
CA TYR A 101 -6.38 -2.22 -18.62
C TYR A 101 -5.85 -0.80 -18.44
N ARG A 102 -5.91 0.01 -19.49
CA ARG A 102 -5.43 1.41 -19.50
C ARG A 102 -6.57 2.36 -19.20
N GLU A 103 -6.98 2.41 -17.94
CA GLU A 103 -8.11 3.20 -17.46
C GLU A 103 -7.87 3.73 -16.04
N LYS A 104 -8.44 4.91 -15.73
CA LYS A 104 -8.49 5.45 -14.37
C LYS A 104 -9.75 4.92 -13.70
N VAL A 105 -9.59 4.07 -12.70
CA VAL A 105 -10.69 3.40 -12.01
C VAL A 105 -11.04 4.13 -10.73
N THR A 106 -12.32 4.31 -10.46
CA THR A 106 -12.84 4.78 -9.18
C THR A 106 -14.02 3.93 -8.75
N ILE A 107 -13.96 3.37 -7.54
CA ILE A 107 -15.11 2.83 -6.83
C ILE A 107 -15.70 3.97 -5.97
N PRO A 108 -16.92 4.45 -6.27
CA PRO A 108 -17.57 5.51 -5.50
C PRO A 108 -17.99 5.04 -4.10
N VAL A 109 -18.07 5.99 -3.15
CA VAL A 109 -18.37 5.72 -1.72
C VAL A 109 -19.72 5.02 -1.47
N ASN A 110 -20.66 5.14 -2.41
CA ASN A 110 -21.98 4.50 -2.35
C ASN A 110 -22.01 3.08 -2.95
N LYS A 111 -20.86 2.47 -3.30
CA LYS A 111 -20.78 1.11 -3.88
C LYS A 111 -19.90 0.13 -3.07
N PRO A 112 -20.24 -0.20 -1.81
CA PRO A 112 -19.51 -1.17 -1.00
C PRO A 112 -19.75 -2.63 -1.43
N CYS A 113 -19.09 -3.57 -0.74
CA CYS A 113 -19.23 -5.03 -0.92
C CYS A 113 -18.79 -5.56 -2.30
N ILE A 114 -17.63 -5.09 -2.81
CA ILE A 114 -17.10 -5.53 -4.11
C ILE A 114 -15.84 -6.38 -3.93
N PHE A 115 -15.82 -7.54 -4.59
CA PHE A 115 -14.65 -8.40 -4.73
C PHE A 115 -14.09 -8.31 -6.16
N LEU A 116 -13.01 -7.55 -6.33
CA LEU A 116 -12.23 -7.52 -7.58
C LEU A 116 -11.30 -8.74 -7.63
N GLN A 117 -11.38 -9.52 -8.71
CA GLN A 117 -10.50 -10.67 -8.91
C GLN A 117 -9.93 -10.68 -10.33
N GLY A 118 -8.61 -10.51 -10.43
CA GLY A 118 -7.83 -10.84 -11.62
C GLY A 118 -7.35 -12.30 -11.59
N GLU A 119 -6.67 -12.71 -12.66
CA GLU A 119 -6.11 -14.07 -12.79
C GLU A 119 -4.64 -14.17 -12.29
N GLY A 120 -4.14 -13.11 -11.64
CA GLY A 120 -2.78 -13.03 -11.08
C GLY A 120 -2.20 -11.64 -11.29
N SER A 121 -1.43 -11.13 -10.32
CA SER A 121 -0.85 -9.78 -10.36
C SER A 121 0.02 -9.53 -11.61
N GLU A 122 0.80 -10.53 -12.04
CA GLU A 122 1.60 -10.50 -13.26
C GLU A 122 0.76 -10.48 -14.57
N LEU A 123 -0.51 -10.90 -14.51
CA LEU A 123 -1.37 -11.16 -15.66
C LEU A 123 -2.49 -10.12 -15.85
N THR A 124 -3.01 -9.56 -14.76
CA THR A 124 -4.09 -8.56 -14.77
C THR A 124 -3.57 -7.25 -14.18
N ARG A 125 -3.41 -6.22 -15.03
CA ARG A 125 -2.73 -4.96 -14.67
C ARG A 125 -3.62 -3.76 -14.98
N ILE A 126 -3.82 -2.86 -14.02
CA ILE A 126 -4.52 -1.59 -14.20
C ILE A 126 -3.49 -0.45 -14.21
N GLU A 127 -3.41 0.31 -15.30
CA GLU A 127 -2.39 1.34 -15.53
C GLU A 127 -2.99 2.68 -15.99
N TRP A 128 -2.58 3.78 -15.38
CA TRP A 128 -2.93 5.13 -15.83
C TRP A 128 -1.74 6.10 -15.69
N GLY A 129 -1.54 6.95 -16.71
CA GLY A 129 -0.34 7.78 -16.89
C GLY A 129 -0.38 9.19 -16.29
N ASP A 130 -1.23 9.40 -15.28
CA ASP A 130 -1.46 10.71 -14.66
C ASP A 130 -0.30 11.12 -13.74
N HIS A 131 -0.06 12.43 -13.68
CA HIS A 131 1.04 13.05 -12.91
C HIS A 131 0.60 14.44 -12.43
N GLY A 132 0.72 14.70 -11.13
CA GLY A 132 0.19 15.90 -10.50
C GLY A 132 0.03 15.73 -9.00
N VAL A 133 -0.97 16.39 -8.41
CA VAL A 133 -1.28 16.32 -6.97
C VAL A 133 -1.53 14.87 -6.55
N THR A 134 -0.93 14.45 -5.43
CA THR A 134 -0.97 13.05 -4.96
C THR A 134 -2.39 12.53 -4.77
N GLY A 135 -3.31 13.37 -4.28
CA GLY A 135 -4.72 13.02 -4.09
C GLY A 135 -5.53 12.80 -5.38
N SER A 136 -5.10 13.33 -6.54
CA SER A 136 -5.86 13.27 -7.79
C SER A 136 -5.25 12.39 -8.89
N SER A 137 -3.98 12.01 -8.79
CA SER A 137 -3.24 11.27 -9.83
C SER A 137 -3.25 9.74 -9.70
N ALA A 138 -3.97 9.19 -8.72
CA ALA A 138 -4.11 7.73 -8.52
C ALA A 138 -4.72 7.02 -9.74
N THR A 139 -4.23 5.82 -10.06
CA THR A 139 -4.76 4.99 -11.16
C THR A 139 -6.04 4.27 -10.75
N PHE A 140 -6.12 3.82 -9.50
CA PHE A 140 -7.29 3.18 -8.91
C PHE A 140 -7.62 3.87 -7.59
N THR A 141 -8.87 4.32 -7.42
CA THR A 141 -9.34 4.96 -6.17
C THR A 141 -10.53 4.19 -5.61
N SER A 142 -10.52 3.85 -4.31
CA SER A 142 -11.62 3.13 -3.67
C SER A 142 -12.14 3.87 -2.44
N TYR A 143 -13.28 4.55 -2.56
CA TYR A 143 -13.89 5.27 -1.44
C TYR A 143 -14.80 4.47 -0.49
N PRO A 144 -15.47 3.36 -0.89
CA PRO A 144 -16.41 2.67 0.00
C PRO A 144 -15.70 1.65 0.90
N GLU A 145 -16.42 1.23 1.93
CA GLU A 145 -16.00 0.12 2.79
C GLU A 145 -16.19 -1.25 2.11
N ASN A 146 -15.55 -2.28 2.69
CA ASN A 146 -15.73 -3.67 2.30
C ASN A 146 -15.38 -3.94 0.83
N ILE A 147 -14.13 -3.66 0.50
CA ILE A 147 -13.55 -3.96 -0.80
C ILE A 147 -12.50 -5.05 -0.63
N VAL A 148 -12.60 -6.10 -1.44
CA VAL A 148 -11.58 -7.15 -1.53
C VAL A 148 -10.98 -7.10 -2.93
N ALA A 149 -9.67 -7.13 -3.03
CA ALA A 149 -8.97 -7.27 -4.31
C ALA A 149 -8.00 -8.44 -4.27
N LYS A 150 -7.99 -9.25 -5.33
CA LYS A 150 -7.07 -10.38 -5.46
C LYS A 150 -6.48 -10.51 -6.86
N GLY A 151 -5.17 -10.76 -6.94
CA GLY A 151 -4.52 -11.17 -8.20
C GLY A 151 -4.52 -10.06 -9.25
N ILE A 152 -4.30 -8.80 -8.84
CA ILE A 152 -4.31 -7.62 -9.72
C ILE A 152 -3.10 -6.73 -9.38
N THR A 153 -2.46 -6.15 -10.40
CA THR A 153 -1.52 -5.03 -10.23
C THR A 153 -2.26 -3.70 -10.32
N PHE A 154 -2.02 -2.80 -9.36
CA PHE A 154 -2.62 -1.47 -9.25
C PHE A 154 -1.57 -0.36 -8.99
N LYS A 155 -2.03 0.89 -8.96
CA LYS A 155 -1.40 2.07 -8.32
C LYS A 155 -2.54 2.87 -7.65
N ILE A 156 -2.59 2.96 -6.31
CA ILE A 156 -3.86 3.17 -5.58
C ILE A 156 -3.99 4.40 -4.66
N ARG A 157 -5.26 4.69 -4.33
CA ARG A 157 -5.80 5.34 -3.13
C ARG A 157 -7.02 4.53 -2.62
N GLY A 158 -7.30 4.43 -1.32
CA GLY A 158 -8.61 3.94 -0.87
C GLY A 158 -8.82 3.66 0.62
N ASP A 159 -10.02 3.18 1.00
CA ASP A 159 -10.50 2.88 2.37
C ASP A 159 -10.93 1.41 2.58
N LYS A 160 -10.85 0.89 3.81
CA LYS A 160 -11.36 -0.41 4.32
C LYS A 160 -11.25 -1.57 3.33
N SER A 161 -10.07 -1.70 2.73
CA SER A 161 -9.80 -2.66 1.65
C SER A 161 -8.82 -3.76 2.06
N ALA A 162 -9.13 -5.01 1.69
CA ALA A 162 -8.24 -6.15 1.87
C ALA A 162 -7.66 -6.61 0.51
N PHE A 163 -6.33 -6.71 0.43
CA PHE A 163 -5.60 -7.04 -0.79
C PHE A 163 -4.84 -8.35 -0.60
N TYR A 164 -5.04 -9.31 -1.50
CA TYR A 164 -4.41 -10.62 -1.47
C TYR A 164 -3.69 -10.90 -2.78
N ASP A 165 -2.39 -11.20 -2.76
CA ASP A 165 -1.65 -11.50 -4.00
C ASP A 165 -1.77 -10.38 -5.07
N CYS A 166 -1.74 -9.14 -4.59
CA CYS A 166 -1.79 -7.91 -5.41
C CYS A 166 -0.42 -7.23 -5.45
N ALA A 167 -0.14 -6.51 -6.54
CA ALA A 167 1.07 -5.70 -6.66
C ALA A 167 0.74 -4.20 -6.78
N PHE A 168 1.58 -3.37 -6.18
CA PHE A 168 1.49 -1.91 -6.19
C PHE A 168 2.82 -1.36 -6.70
N LEU A 169 2.81 -0.74 -7.88
CA LEU A 169 4.02 -0.29 -8.57
C LEU A 169 3.99 1.21 -8.78
N GLY A 170 5.03 1.91 -8.33
CA GLY A 170 5.10 3.36 -8.45
C GLY A 170 6.53 3.91 -8.41
N VAL A 171 6.61 5.23 -8.32
CA VAL A 171 7.84 5.98 -8.11
C VAL A 171 7.73 6.59 -6.72
N GLN A 172 7.28 7.83 -6.65
CA GLN A 172 6.84 8.48 -5.43
C GLN A 172 5.39 8.06 -5.08
N ASP A 173 5.04 8.06 -3.77
CA ASP A 173 3.68 7.93 -3.23
C ASP A 173 2.91 6.69 -3.77
N THR A 174 3.55 5.52 -3.71
CA THR A 174 3.11 4.30 -4.45
C THR A 174 1.83 3.67 -3.91
N PHE A 175 1.67 3.60 -2.59
CA PHE A 175 0.49 3.04 -1.93
C PHE A 175 -0.01 4.05 -0.89
N TRP A 176 -1.01 4.83 -1.30
CA TRP A 176 -1.59 5.89 -0.49
C TRP A 176 -2.77 5.38 0.33
N ASP A 177 -2.49 5.03 1.58
CA ASP A 177 -3.47 4.64 2.58
C ASP A 177 -3.99 5.89 3.32
N GLU A 178 -5.19 6.34 2.92
CA GLU A 178 -5.75 7.62 3.36
C GLU A 178 -6.78 7.48 4.50
N LYS A 179 -7.44 6.32 4.64
CA LYS A 179 -8.53 6.11 5.59
C LYS A 179 -8.92 4.64 5.79
N GLY A 180 -9.31 4.26 7.00
CA GLY A 180 -9.85 2.97 7.38
C GLY A 180 -8.83 1.85 7.51
N ARG A 181 -9.31 0.66 7.88
CA ARG A 181 -8.45 -0.49 8.17
C ARG A 181 -8.12 -1.26 6.90
N HIS A 182 -6.87 -1.22 6.46
CA HIS A 182 -6.39 -2.03 5.35
C HIS A 182 -5.74 -3.31 5.82
N TYR A 183 -5.86 -4.37 5.02
CA TYR A 183 -5.10 -5.59 5.22
C TYR A 183 -4.47 -6.06 3.91
N LEU A 184 -3.15 -5.98 3.81
CA LEU A 184 -2.41 -6.58 2.71
C LEU A 184 -1.99 -8.00 3.11
N ASN A 185 -1.89 -8.93 2.16
CA ASN A 185 -1.35 -10.27 2.41
C ASN A 185 -0.77 -10.88 1.13
N LYS A 186 0.49 -11.33 1.21
CA LYS A 186 1.29 -11.75 0.04
C LYS A 186 1.32 -10.67 -1.05
N CYS A 187 1.19 -9.41 -0.66
CA CYS A 187 1.24 -8.29 -1.58
C CYS A 187 2.68 -7.88 -1.86
N TYR A 188 2.88 -7.23 -3.00
CA TYR A 188 4.14 -6.66 -3.44
C TYR A 188 3.98 -5.14 -3.58
N ILE A 189 4.83 -4.36 -2.92
CA ILE A 189 4.92 -2.90 -3.10
C ILE A 189 6.31 -2.61 -3.67
N GLU A 190 6.38 -1.98 -4.84
CA GLU A 190 7.63 -1.48 -5.43
C GLU A 190 7.63 0.04 -5.54
N GLY A 191 8.55 0.64 -4.79
CA GLY A 191 8.86 2.07 -4.84
C GLY A 191 10.13 2.35 -5.64
N ARG A 192 10.20 3.52 -6.28
CA ARG A 192 11.40 3.99 -7.02
C ARG A 192 11.70 5.45 -6.68
N TYR A 193 12.97 5.77 -6.55
CA TYR A 193 13.44 7.12 -6.18
C TYR A 193 14.77 7.44 -6.87
N GLU A 194 15.11 8.73 -6.94
CA GLU A 194 16.37 9.17 -7.55
C GLU A 194 17.58 8.77 -6.68
N PRO A 195 18.69 8.29 -7.27
CA PRO A 195 19.76 7.60 -6.53
C PRO A 195 20.64 8.48 -5.64
N GLU A 196 20.45 9.80 -5.64
CA GLU A 196 21.33 10.74 -4.93
C GLU A 196 21.10 10.76 -3.40
N LEU A 197 19.91 10.36 -2.93
CA LEU A 197 19.55 10.34 -1.51
C LEU A 197 18.88 9.01 -1.12
N PRO A 198 18.96 8.58 0.15
CA PRO A 198 18.19 7.44 0.63
C PRO A 198 16.68 7.68 0.51
N GLY A 199 15.92 6.65 0.13
CA GLY A 199 14.46 6.67 0.14
C GLY A 199 13.87 6.47 1.55
N TYR A 200 12.55 6.58 1.66
CA TYR A 200 11.80 6.30 2.90
C TYR A 200 10.81 5.17 2.67
N ILE A 201 10.86 4.11 3.48
CA ILE A 201 9.93 2.98 3.36
C ILE A 201 8.50 3.43 3.74
N THR A 202 8.37 4.36 4.69
CA THR A 202 7.09 4.86 5.17
C THR A 202 7.20 6.31 5.66
N ALA A 203 6.10 7.05 5.64
CA ALA A 203 5.84 8.02 6.69
C ALA A 203 4.41 7.91 7.17
N GLN A 204 4.26 7.82 8.47
CA GLN A 204 2.97 7.76 9.11
C GLN A 204 2.63 9.13 9.70
N LYS A 205 1.40 9.61 9.50
CA LYS A 205 0.93 10.92 9.96
C LYS A 205 -0.24 10.77 10.93
N LYS A 206 0.02 10.07 12.03
CA LYS A 206 -0.81 10.17 13.23
C LYS A 206 -0.68 11.60 13.79
N GLU A 207 -1.75 12.37 13.62
CA GLU A 207 -1.84 13.78 14.06
C GLU A 207 -2.11 13.96 15.55
N TRP A 208 -2.76 12.99 16.20
CA TRP A 208 -3.22 13.10 17.59
C TRP A 208 -2.83 11.86 18.40
N ALA A 209 -2.46 12.04 19.67
CA ALA A 209 -1.94 10.97 20.53
C ALA A 209 -2.96 9.84 20.74
N GLU A 210 -4.23 10.21 20.89
CA GLU A 210 -5.42 9.38 21.17
C GLU A 210 -5.78 8.45 20.01
N ASN A 211 -5.12 8.62 18.86
CA ASN A 211 -5.44 7.93 17.64
C ASN A 211 -4.77 6.53 17.58
N GLU A 212 -5.54 5.46 17.37
CA GLU A 212 -5.04 4.07 17.44
C GLU A 212 -4.27 3.60 16.20
N SER A 213 -4.05 4.48 15.23
CA SER A 213 -3.36 4.19 13.97
C SER A 213 -1.87 3.84 14.11
N GLY A 214 -1.39 3.06 13.15
CA GLY A 214 0.02 2.91 12.81
C GLY A 214 0.16 2.15 11.49
N PHE A 215 1.39 1.85 11.07
CA PHE A 215 1.62 0.73 10.14
C PHE A 215 2.23 -0.42 10.90
N VAL A 216 1.77 -1.63 10.62
CA VAL A 216 2.37 -2.85 11.16
C VAL A 216 2.83 -3.72 10.01
N PHE A 217 4.14 -3.87 9.86
CA PHE A 217 4.76 -4.80 8.92
C PHE A 217 5.06 -6.08 9.68
N LYS A 218 4.31 -7.15 9.40
CA LYS A 218 4.44 -8.43 10.08
C LYS A 218 4.79 -9.52 9.07
N ASN A 219 5.89 -10.24 9.31
CA ASN A 219 6.36 -11.33 8.46
C ASN A 219 6.64 -10.89 7.00
N CYS A 220 7.26 -9.71 6.86
CA CYS A 220 7.54 -9.06 5.58
C CYS A 220 8.99 -9.30 5.08
N GLU A 221 9.22 -9.11 3.78
CA GLU A 221 10.57 -8.96 3.20
C GLU A 221 10.76 -7.52 2.71
N ILE A 222 11.73 -6.82 3.28
CA ILE A 222 12.17 -5.48 2.87
C ILE A 222 13.52 -5.62 2.15
N ASN A 223 13.53 -5.33 0.85
CA ASN A 223 14.65 -5.58 -0.03
C ASN A 223 14.79 -4.48 -1.10
N GLY A 224 15.92 -4.37 -1.80
CA GLY A 224 16.12 -3.31 -2.80
C GLY A 224 17.55 -3.20 -3.31
N THR A 225 17.79 -2.21 -4.17
CA THR A 225 19.11 -1.96 -4.79
C THR A 225 19.80 -0.66 -4.39
N GLY A 226 19.12 0.20 -3.61
CA GLY A 226 19.67 1.46 -3.10
C GLY A 226 19.87 1.46 -1.58
N LYS A 227 19.61 2.60 -0.93
CA LYS A 227 19.57 2.75 0.53
C LYS A 227 18.29 3.47 0.95
N ALA A 228 17.70 3.08 2.08
CA ALA A 228 16.45 3.64 2.58
C ALA A 228 16.38 3.65 4.10
N TYR A 229 15.66 4.64 4.65
CA TYR A 229 15.17 4.64 6.03
C TYR A 229 13.88 3.81 6.10
N LEU A 230 13.72 3.00 7.15
CA LEU A 230 12.48 2.30 7.50
C LEU A 230 11.28 3.24 7.62
N GLY A 231 11.52 4.51 7.94
CA GLY A 231 10.53 5.55 7.77
C GLY A 231 10.95 6.91 8.31
N ARG A 232 10.05 7.88 8.14
CA ARG A 232 10.17 9.24 8.67
C ARG A 232 8.87 9.72 9.32
N ALA A 233 8.97 10.66 10.25
CA ALA A 233 7.81 11.22 10.92
C ALA A 233 7.15 12.32 10.07
N TRP A 234 6.02 12.02 9.44
CA TRP A 234 5.23 13.04 8.74
C TRP A 234 4.08 13.59 9.60
N GLY A 235 3.76 12.95 10.73
CA GLY A 235 2.90 13.54 11.77
C GLY A 235 3.54 13.47 13.16
N PRO A 236 3.10 14.33 14.10
CA PRO A 236 3.73 14.49 15.40
C PRO A 236 3.72 13.23 16.28
N PHE A 237 2.83 12.26 16.04
CA PHE A 237 2.73 11.00 16.79
C PHE A 237 3.01 9.77 15.91
N SER A 238 3.81 9.92 14.84
CA SER A 238 4.08 8.90 13.83
C SER A 238 4.31 7.50 14.40
N THR A 239 3.52 6.51 13.97
CA THR A 239 3.54 5.12 14.52
C THR A 239 3.82 4.09 13.43
N VAL A 240 4.91 3.32 13.58
CA VAL A 240 5.31 2.24 12.66
C VAL A 240 5.95 1.09 13.44
N VAL A 241 5.45 -0.13 13.27
CA VAL A 241 5.96 -1.35 13.88
C VAL A 241 6.43 -2.30 12.79
N ILE A 242 7.65 -2.82 12.92
CA ILE A 242 8.21 -3.82 12.02
C ILE A 242 8.59 -5.06 12.84
N HIS A 243 7.92 -6.18 12.57
CA HIS A 243 7.94 -7.40 13.37
C HIS A 243 8.23 -8.66 12.53
N ASP A 244 9.09 -9.55 13.03
CA ASP A 244 9.47 -10.85 12.43
C ASP A 244 9.72 -10.75 10.90
N SER A 245 10.35 -9.66 10.47
CA SER A 245 10.54 -9.32 9.07
C SER A 245 12.02 -9.42 8.67
N THR A 246 12.27 -9.73 7.39
CA THR A 246 13.63 -9.79 6.84
C THR A 246 13.99 -8.44 6.23
N LEU A 247 15.05 -7.82 6.76
CA LEU A 247 15.59 -6.53 6.32
C LEU A 247 16.92 -6.78 5.58
N SER A 248 16.96 -6.50 4.28
CA SER A 248 18.21 -6.52 3.52
C SER A 248 19.09 -5.31 3.87
N ASP A 249 20.31 -5.25 3.34
CA ASP A 249 21.24 -4.15 3.58
C ASP A 249 20.79 -2.83 2.93
N VAL A 250 19.64 -2.80 2.24
CA VAL A 250 18.97 -1.57 1.81
C VAL A 250 18.72 -0.61 2.99
N VAL A 251 18.50 -1.13 4.21
CA VAL A 251 18.19 -0.31 5.38
C VAL A 251 19.43 0.44 5.87
N VAL A 252 19.34 1.77 5.99
CA VAL A 252 20.44 2.58 6.55
C VAL A 252 20.61 2.33 8.06
N PRO A 253 21.83 2.42 8.63
CA PRO A 253 22.09 2.08 10.04
C PRO A 253 21.23 2.86 11.04
N GLN A 254 20.94 4.13 10.75
CA GLN A 254 20.06 5.02 11.54
C GLN A 254 18.63 4.47 11.66
N GLY A 255 18.15 3.73 10.66
CA GLY A 255 16.81 3.18 10.54
C GLY A 255 15.73 4.21 10.25
N TRP A 256 15.65 5.29 11.04
CA TRP A 256 14.52 6.22 11.03
C TRP A 256 14.96 7.68 10.98
N ASP A 257 14.05 8.55 10.53
CA ASP A 257 14.23 10.00 10.45
C ASP A 257 13.10 10.72 11.20
N ALA A 258 13.41 11.82 11.90
CA ALA A 258 12.44 12.65 12.59
C ALA A 258 11.81 13.72 11.68
N TRP A 259 12.37 13.95 10.49
CA TRP A 259 11.89 14.92 9.49
C TRP A 259 11.68 16.32 10.12
N ASP A 260 10.50 16.93 9.96
CA ASP A 260 10.15 18.25 10.51
C ASP A 260 9.83 18.23 12.03
N TYR A 261 9.85 17.04 12.66
CA TYR A 261 9.48 16.81 14.08
C TYR A 261 10.70 16.49 14.97
N VAL A 262 11.89 16.95 14.60
CA VAL A 262 13.08 16.94 15.48
C VAL A 262 12.75 17.60 16.82
N HIS A 263 13.26 17.04 17.92
CA HIS A 263 12.96 17.38 19.32
C HIS A 263 11.54 17.00 19.80
N GLN A 264 10.74 16.29 19.00
CA GLN A 264 9.43 15.75 19.39
C GLN A 264 9.41 14.21 19.38
N GLU A 265 10.56 13.55 19.27
CA GLU A 265 10.68 12.13 18.94
C GLU A 265 10.11 11.19 20.02
N GLY A 266 9.95 11.67 21.25
CA GLY A 266 9.26 10.93 22.32
C GLY A 266 7.79 10.62 22.01
N ASN A 267 7.16 11.40 21.13
CA ASN A 267 5.78 11.21 20.68
C ASN A 267 5.63 10.07 19.65
N PHE A 268 6.69 9.75 18.89
CA PHE A 268 6.65 8.71 17.86
C PHE A 268 6.55 7.31 18.48
N THR A 269 6.08 6.34 17.73
CA THR A 269 6.10 4.92 18.12
C THR A 269 6.70 4.10 17.00
N TYR A 270 8.04 4.15 16.88
CA TYR A 270 8.82 3.33 15.96
C TYR A 270 9.44 2.15 16.67
N VAL A 271 9.19 0.95 16.16
CA VAL A 271 9.46 -0.31 16.87
C VAL A 271 9.99 -1.35 15.88
N GLU A 272 11.11 -1.98 16.24
CA GLU A 272 11.70 -3.10 15.49
C GLU A 272 11.87 -4.31 16.42
N VAL A 273 11.18 -5.42 16.14
CA VAL A 273 11.16 -6.62 16.99
C VAL A 273 11.34 -7.89 16.15
N GLU A 274 12.23 -8.78 16.59
CA GLU A 274 12.52 -10.09 15.97
C GLU A 274 12.91 -10.07 14.47
N ASN A 275 13.24 -8.89 13.94
CA ASN A 275 13.69 -8.72 12.57
C ASN A 275 15.06 -9.36 12.32
N LYS A 276 15.27 -9.84 11.09
CA LYS A 276 16.43 -10.64 10.68
C LYS A 276 17.05 -10.07 9.40
N GLY A 277 18.29 -10.47 9.09
CA GLY A 277 19.01 -10.03 7.89
C GLY A 277 19.94 -8.84 8.14
N PRO A 278 20.77 -8.46 7.13
CA PRO A 278 21.85 -7.49 7.31
C PRO A 278 21.38 -6.05 7.61
N GLY A 279 20.13 -5.69 7.29
CA GLY A 279 19.54 -4.40 7.67
C GLY A 279 18.98 -4.34 9.09
N ALA A 280 18.89 -5.47 9.79
CA ALA A 280 18.28 -5.58 11.12
C ALA A 280 19.24 -5.31 12.29
N ASP A 281 20.50 -4.94 12.03
CA ASP A 281 21.40 -4.47 13.09
C ASP A 281 20.89 -3.13 13.65
N THR A 282 20.47 -3.15 14.92
CA THR A 282 19.96 -1.98 15.63
C THR A 282 21.04 -1.19 16.38
N SER A 283 22.31 -1.63 16.36
CA SER A 283 23.41 -1.03 17.14
C SER A 283 23.71 0.44 16.84
N LYS A 284 23.26 0.94 15.68
CA LYS A 284 23.45 2.32 15.17
C LYS A 284 22.14 3.06 14.91
N ARG A 285 21.01 2.52 15.38
CA ARG A 285 19.70 3.18 15.25
C ARG A 285 19.70 4.50 16.00
N VAL A 286 18.85 5.41 15.56
CA VAL A 286 18.51 6.62 16.33
C VAL A 286 18.07 6.24 17.76
N PRO A 287 18.46 7.02 18.79
CA PRO A 287 18.31 6.61 20.19
C PRO A 287 16.86 6.59 20.69
N TRP A 288 15.93 7.11 19.89
CA TRP A 288 14.50 7.26 20.21
C TRP A 288 13.60 6.15 19.63
N VAL A 289 14.17 5.08 19.04
CA VAL A 289 13.41 3.85 18.73
C VAL A 289 12.85 3.26 20.02
N LYS A 290 11.54 3.00 20.06
CA LYS A 290 10.85 2.44 21.24
C LYS A 290 11.07 0.93 21.34
N LYS A 291 11.16 0.47 22.60
CA LYS A 291 11.11 -0.94 22.96
C LYS A 291 9.80 -1.16 23.72
N LEU A 292 8.87 -1.85 23.08
CA LEU A 292 7.60 -2.24 23.69
C LEU A 292 7.76 -3.54 24.47
N ASP A 293 6.96 -3.71 25.52
CA ASP A 293 6.78 -5.03 26.14
C ASP A 293 5.87 -5.96 25.30
N ALA A 294 5.73 -7.21 25.72
CA ALA A 294 4.95 -8.20 24.98
C ALA A 294 3.44 -7.87 24.93
N SER A 295 2.90 -7.20 25.96
CA SER A 295 1.50 -6.78 26.01
C SER A 295 1.28 -5.58 25.09
N GLU A 296 2.12 -4.55 25.20
CA GLU A 296 2.09 -3.37 24.33
C GLU A 296 2.22 -3.75 22.85
N LEU A 297 3.17 -4.64 22.53
CA LEU A 297 3.37 -5.15 21.18
C LEU A 297 2.16 -5.96 20.69
N SER A 298 1.51 -6.75 21.55
CA SER A 298 0.35 -7.56 21.15
C SER A 298 -0.82 -6.73 20.64
N ASN A 299 -0.99 -5.50 21.15
CA ASN A 299 -2.02 -4.56 20.69
C ASN A 299 -1.84 -4.17 19.20
N PHE A 300 -0.61 -4.15 18.69
CA PHE A 300 -0.31 -3.90 17.28
C PHE A 300 -0.38 -5.16 16.41
N LEU A 301 -0.13 -6.34 17.00
CA LEU A 301 -0.01 -7.60 16.26
C LEU A 301 -1.31 -8.42 16.16
N SER A 302 -2.37 -8.02 16.87
CA SER A 302 -3.70 -8.59 16.78
C SER A 302 -4.46 -8.08 15.55
N LEU A 303 -5.37 -8.91 15.03
CA LEU A 303 -6.30 -8.56 13.93
C LEU A 303 -7.76 -8.45 14.44
N SER A 304 -7.94 -8.44 15.76
CA SER A 304 -9.23 -8.36 16.47
C SER A 304 -9.78 -6.93 16.53
#